data_AF-A0A936D9J8-F1
#
_entry.id   AF-A0A936D9J8-F1
#
_cell.length_a   1.000
_cell.length_b   1.000
_cell.length_c   1.000
_cell.angle_alpha   90.00
_cell.angle_beta   90.00
_cell.angle_gamma   90.00
#
_symmetry.space_group_name_H-M   'P 1'
#
loop_
_entity.id
_entity.type
_entity.pdbx_description
1 polymer ?
#
loop_
_entity_poly.entity_id
_entity_poly.type
_entity_poly.pdbx_seq_one_letter_code
_entity_poly.pdbx_strand_id
1 'polypeptide(L)'
;MEKPPETRRERANRQATRVVVGVFLALSAVFIVDSTWELAKGAFELGASEPLGSAPDATSCYDDVAARRKDIELAVIEAAKVAPEASPQTFARALGPGFSEGALRDLEARCARSPRGLTIYAALLRVRLAEEAAIAERATELGPMQGDLARALAR
;
A
#
# COMPACT_ATOMS: atom_id res chain seq x y z
N MET A 1 -27.26 -43.34 -42.33
CA MET A 1 -26.75 -42.01 -42.72
C MET A 1 -25.24 -42.09 -42.68
N GLU A 2 -24.62 -42.49 -43.80
CA GLU A 2 -23.16 -42.62 -43.92
C GLU A 2 -22.55 -41.24 -44.15
N LYS A 3 -21.56 -40.90 -43.33
CA LYS A 3 -20.87 -39.60 -43.38
C LYS A 3 -19.96 -39.59 -44.63
N PRO A 4 -20.04 -38.58 -45.51
CA PRO A 4 -19.25 -38.55 -46.74
C PRO A 4 -17.74 -38.54 -46.46
N PRO A 5 -16.91 -39.08 -47.36
CA PRO A 5 -15.48 -39.24 -47.13
C PRO A 5 -14.79 -37.86 -47.04
N GLU A 6 -14.22 -37.57 -45.87
CA GLU A 6 -13.50 -36.32 -45.61
C GLU A 6 -12.33 -36.12 -46.58
N THR A 7 -12.28 -34.93 -47.16
CA THR A 7 -11.24 -34.54 -48.10
C THR A 7 -9.88 -34.46 -47.41
N ARG A 8 -8.79 -34.70 -48.15
CA ARG A 8 -7.40 -34.65 -47.62
C ARG A 8 -7.08 -33.32 -46.90
N ARG A 9 -7.73 -32.22 -47.32
CA ARG A 9 -7.65 -30.89 -46.69
C ARG A 9 -8.34 -30.83 -45.32
N GLU A 10 -9.50 -31.45 -45.13
CA GLU A 10 -10.19 -31.47 -43.83
C GLU A 10 -9.42 -32.26 -42.78
N ARG A 11 -8.78 -33.36 -43.17
CA ARG A 11 -7.92 -34.15 -42.27
C ARG A 11 -6.68 -33.38 -41.84
N ALA A 12 -6.04 -32.69 -42.79
CA ALA A 12 -4.88 -31.82 -42.52
C ALA A 12 -5.26 -30.64 -41.61
N ASN A 13 -6.42 -30.02 -41.83
CA ASN A 13 -6.89 -28.91 -40.99
C ASN A 13 -7.21 -29.37 -39.57
N ARG A 14 -7.82 -30.56 -39.39
CA ARG A 14 -8.04 -31.14 -38.06
C ARG A 14 -6.76 -31.53 -37.34
N GLN A 15 -5.73 -32.00 -38.06
CA GLN A 15 -4.42 -32.24 -37.48
C GLN A 15 -3.76 -30.92 -37.05
N ALA A 16 -3.81 -29.89 -37.88
CA ALA A 16 -3.29 -28.56 -37.53
C ALA A 16 -4.01 -27.97 -36.30
N THR A 17 -5.35 -28.03 -36.25
CA THR A 17 -6.12 -27.58 -35.10
C THR A 17 -5.78 -28.37 -33.84
N ARG A 18 -5.60 -29.71 -33.93
CA ARG A 18 -5.18 -30.52 -32.77
C ARG A 18 -3.80 -30.15 -32.25
N VAL A 19 -2.86 -29.85 -33.15
CA VAL A 19 -1.52 -29.40 -32.76
C VAL A 19 -1.59 -28.03 -32.09
N VAL A 20 -2.33 -27.08 -32.65
CA VAL A 20 -2.47 -25.74 -32.06
C VAL A 20 -3.14 -25.80 -30.69
N VAL A 21 -4.22 -26.57 -30.56
CA VAL A 21 -4.91 -26.77 -29.28
C VAL A 21 -4.00 -27.48 -28.27
N GLY A 22 -3.23 -28.48 -28.71
CA GLY A 22 -2.25 -29.17 -27.87
C GLY A 22 -1.15 -28.24 -27.35
N VAL A 23 -0.62 -27.36 -28.20
CA VAL A 23 0.39 -26.36 -27.82
C VAL A 23 -0.22 -25.33 -26.86
N PHE A 24 -1.43 -24.84 -27.14
CA PHE A 24 -2.11 -23.89 -26.27
C PHE A 24 -2.39 -24.48 -24.88
N LEU A 25 -2.85 -25.73 -24.81
CA LEU A 25 -3.07 -26.44 -23.54
C LEU A 25 -1.75 -26.68 -22.79
N ALA A 26 -0.66 -27.03 -23.49
CA ALA A 26 0.65 -27.19 -22.88
C ALA A 26 1.17 -25.87 -22.30
N LEU A 27 1.07 -24.77 -23.05
CA LEU A 27 1.44 -23.43 -22.57
C LEU A 27 0.56 -22.96 -21.41
N SER A 28 -0.75 -23.22 -21.46
CA SER A 28 -1.68 -22.90 -20.37
C SER A 28 -1.36 -23.72 -19.12
N ALA A 29 -1.06 -25.00 -19.27
CA ALA A 29 -0.67 -25.85 -18.14
C ALA A 29 0.65 -25.38 -17.52
N VAL A 30 1.65 -25.02 -18.33
CA VAL A 30 2.90 -24.41 -17.83
C VAL A 30 2.62 -23.10 -17.11
N PHE A 31 1.80 -22.21 -17.68
CA PHE A 31 1.43 -20.94 -17.06
C PHE A 31 0.68 -21.14 -15.73
N ILE A 32 -0.23 -22.11 -15.66
CA ILE A 32 -0.95 -22.46 -14.42
C ILE A 32 0.05 -22.99 -13.39
N VAL A 33 0.95 -23.90 -13.77
CA VAL A 33 1.95 -24.45 -12.85
C VAL A 33 2.89 -23.35 -12.34
N ASP A 34 3.34 -22.45 -13.22
CA ASP A 34 4.24 -21.34 -12.89
C ASP A 34 3.55 -20.30 -12.00
N SER A 35 2.33 -19.87 -12.38
CA SER A 35 1.50 -18.95 -11.57
C SER A 35 1.13 -19.57 -10.22
N THR A 36 0.84 -20.88 -10.19
CA THR A 36 0.55 -21.61 -8.95
C THR A 36 1.81 -21.78 -8.12
N TRP A 37 2.99 -21.88 -8.72
CA TRP A 37 4.27 -21.95 -8.01
C TRP A 37 4.65 -20.59 -7.38
N GLU A 38 4.39 -19.48 -8.05
CA GLU A 38 4.52 -18.15 -7.44
C GLU A 38 3.52 -17.94 -6.29
N LEU A 39 2.26 -18.35 -6.47
CA LEU A 39 1.26 -18.34 -5.40
C LEU A 39 1.63 -19.30 -4.27
N ALA A 40 2.21 -20.46 -4.57
CA ALA A 40 2.67 -21.43 -3.59
C ALA A 40 3.89 -20.93 -2.83
N LYS A 41 4.85 -20.24 -3.45
CA LYS A 41 5.93 -19.56 -2.73
C LYS A 41 5.37 -18.47 -1.80
N GLY A 42 4.45 -17.64 -2.29
CA GLY A 42 3.78 -16.64 -1.47
C GLY A 42 2.94 -17.23 -0.32
N ALA A 43 2.35 -18.43 -0.51
CA ALA A 43 1.53 -19.11 0.49
C ALA A 43 2.32 -20.05 1.42
N PHE A 44 3.46 -20.61 0.99
CA PHE A 44 4.33 -21.46 1.82
C PHE A 44 5.41 -20.66 2.57
N GLU A 45 5.77 -19.44 2.17
CA GLU A 45 6.46 -18.49 3.08
C GLU A 45 5.55 -18.05 4.24
N LEU A 46 4.23 -18.23 4.13
CA LEU A 46 3.28 -18.05 5.25
C LEU A 46 3.10 -19.33 6.10
N GLY A 47 3.65 -20.47 5.69
CA GLY A 47 3.41 -21.78 6.32
C GLY A 47 4.66 -22.57 6.76
N ALA A 48 5.84 -22.27 6.20
CA ALA A 48 7.10 -22.86 6.61
C ALA A 48 7.85 -21.87 7.51
N SER A 49 7.82 -22.18 8.79
CA SER A 49 8.52 -21.46 9.86
C SER A 49 10.03 -21.51 9.62
N GLU A 50 10.65 -20.37 9.31
CA GLU A 50 12.06 -20.17 9.63
C GLU A 50 12.19 -19.95 11.16
N PRO A 51 13.01 -20.74 11.88
CA PRO A 51 13.26 -20.51 13.28
C PRO A 51 14.37 -19.46 13.47
N LEU A 52 14.12 -18.53 14.40
CA LEU A 52 15.10 -17.68 15.11
C LEU A 52 15.69 -16.48 14.35
N GLY A 53 14.81 -15.53 14.06
CA GLY A 53 15.11 -14.11 14.19
C GLY A 53 13.84 -13.41 14.67
N SER A 54 13.67 -13.28 15.99
CA SER A 54 12.52 -12.72 16.70
C SER A 54 11.60 -11.89 15.80
N ALA A 55 10.60 -12.53 15.19
CA ALA A 55 9.62 -11.81 14.40
C ALA A 55 8.92 -10.86 15.38
N PRO A 56 8.95 -9.53 15.15
CA PRO A 56 8.23 -8.59 16.00
C PRO A 56 6.80 -9.10 16.17
N ASP A 57 6.41 -9.40 17.41
CA ASP A 57 5.10 -9.98 17.73
C ASP A 57 3.99 -9.14 17.10
N ALA A 58 2.85 -9.75 16.77
CA ALA A 58 1.72 -9.03 16.18
C ALA A 58 1.37 -7.74 16.96
N THR A 59 1.52 -7.76 18.29
CA THR A 59 1.42 -6.62 19.22
C THR A 59 2.33 -5.45 18.85
N SER A 60 3.56 -5.68 18.41
CA SER A 60 4.53 -4.64 18.11
C SER A 60 4.14 -3.78 16.90
N CYS A 61 3.40 -4.31 15.92
CA CYS A 61 2.87 -3.48 14.82
C CYS A 61 1.84 -2.47 15.35
N TYR A 62 0.95 -2.89 16.26
CA TYR A 62 -0.07 -1.99 16.81
C TYR A 62 0.58 -0.89 17.66
N ASP A 63 1.57 -1.26 18.46
CA ASP A 63 2.34 -0.30 19.27
C ASP A 63 3.12 0.68 18.40
N ASP A 64 3.78 0.19 17.33
CA ASP A 64 4.46 1.03 16.35
C ASP A 64 3.49 1.99 15.66
N VAL A 65 2.30 1.52 15.24
CA VAL A 65 1.28 2.37 14.63
C VAL A 65 0.76 3.41 15.63
N ALA A 66 0.56 3.04 16.89
CA ALA A 66 0.14 3.97 17.94
C ALA A 66 1.19 5.04 18.19
N ALA A 67 2.48 4.67 18.20
CA ALA A 67 3.59 5.62 18.29
C ALA A 67 3.59 6.59 17.09
N ARG A 68 3.41 6.08 15.86
CA ARG A 68 3.35 6.91 14.65
C ARG A 68 2.13 7.82 14.60
N ARG A 69 1.01 7.39 15.15
CA ARG A 69 -0.15 8.28 15.34
C ARG A 69 0.20 9.44 16.26
N LYS A 70 0.88 9.18 17.37
CA LYS A 70 1.34 10.25 18.28
C LYS A 70 2.30 11.21 17.59
N ASP A 71 3.18 10.71 16.72
CA ASP A 71 4.06 11.55 15.91
C ASP A 71 3.25 12.48 14.96
N ILE A 72 2.15 12.00 14.37
CA ILE A 72 1.23 12.85 13.58
C ILE A 72 0.60 13.93 14.46
N GLU A 73 0.08 13.56 15.64
CA GLU A 73 -0.56 14.53 16.56
C GLU A 73 0.43 15.63 16.98
N LEU A 74 1.68 15.26 17.28
CA LEU A 74 2.75 16.21 17.59
C LEU A 74 3.10 17.09 16.39
N ALA A 75 3.13 16.53 15.18
CA ALA A 75 3.39 17.29 13.96
C ALA A 75 2.28 18.32 13.65
N VAL A 76 1.01 17.99 13.92
CA VAL A 76 -0.11 18.94 13.80
C VAL A 76 0.06 20.10 14.79
N ILE A 77 0.39 19.78 16.05
CA ILE A 77 0.63 20.79 17.09
C ILE A 77 1.79 21.70 16.69
N GLU A 78 2.88 21.12 16.19
CA GLU A 78 4.06 21.89 15.79
C GLU A 78 3.78 22.77 14.57
N ALA A 79 3.09 22.24 13.55
CA ALA A 79 2.68 23.03 12.39
C ALA A 79 1.76 24.20 12.78
N ALA A 80 0.90 24.03 13.79
CA ALA A 80 0.04 25.09 14.28
C ALA A 80 0.78 26.21 15.02
N LYS A 81 1.96 25.96 15.60
CA LYS A 81 2.76 26.99 16.29
C LYS A 81 3.38 28.01 15.34
N VAL A 82 3.62 27.62 14.09
CA VAL A 82 4.24 28.47 13.07
C VAL A 82 3.17 29.28 12.30
N ALA A 83 1.93 29.33 12.80
CA ALA A 83 0.88 30.15 12.21
C ALA A 83 1.28 31.65 12.23
N PRO A 84 1.03 32.41 11.14
CA PRO A 84 0.17 32.11 9.99
C PRO A 84 0.84 31.34 8.82
N GLU A 85 2.12 30.96 8.93
CA GLU A 85 2.87 30.27 7.87
C GLU A 85 2.69 28.73 7.88
N ALA A 86 1.73 28.24 8.65
CA ALA A 86 1.38 26.82 8.67
C ALA A 86 1.10 26.35 7.24
N SER A 87 1.81 25.33 6.77
CA SER A 87 1.69 24.81 5.41
C SER A 87 1.85 23.30 5.42
N PRO A 88 1.44 22.60 4.35
CA PRO A 88 1.72 21.17 4.20
C PRO A 88 3.21 20.84 4.36
N GLN A 89 4.09 21.78 3.99
CA GLN A 89 5.53 21.62 4.12
C GLN A 89 6.01 21.70 5.58
N THR A 90 5.41 22.56 6.42
CA THR A 90 5.77 22.61 7.86
C THR A 90 5.29 21.35 8.57
N PHE A 91 4.10 20.86 8.22
CA PHE A 91 3.63 19.55 8.70
C PHE A 91 4.54 18.42 8.27
N ALA A 92 4.89 18.34 6.98
CA ALA A 92 5.77 17.30 6.45
C ALA A 92 7.18 17.32 7.07
N ARG A 93 7.70 18.50 7.44
CA ARG A 93 8.97 18.63 8.18
C ARG A 93 8.85 18.25 9.66
N ALA A 94 7.69 18.52 10.27
CA ALA A 94 7.42 18.16 11.66
C ALA A 94 7.16 16.65 11.82
N LEU A 95 6.69 15.99 10.76
CA LEU A 95 6.69 14.53 10.69
C LEU A 95 8.14 14.04 10.79
N GLY A 96 8.46 13.38 11.90
CA GLY A 96 9.81 12.87 12.16
C GLY A 96 10.27 11.76 11.19
N PRO A 97 11.48 11.21 11.40
CA PRO A 97 12.06 10.19 10.53
C PRO A 97 11.23 8.90 10.42
N GLY A 98 10.28 8.69 11.34
CA GLY A 98 9.32 7.60 11.32
C GLY A 98 8.36 7.59 10.13
N PHE A 99 8.24 8.70 9.39
CA PHE A 99 7.45 8.83 8.16
C PHE A 99 8.31 8.88 6.89
N SER A 100 9.62 8.60 6.99
CA SER A 100 10.46 8.38 5.82
C SER A 100 9.98 7.17 5.01
N GLU A 101 10.26 7.15 3.72
CA GLU A 101 9.86 6.05 2.84
C GLU A 101 10.35 4.69 3.36
N GLY A 102 11.62 4.61 3.80
CA GLY A 102 12.18 3.40 4.39
C GLY A 102 11.45 2.97 5.67
N ALA A 103 11.22 3.90 6.60
CA ALA A 103 10.53 3.60 7.85
C ALA A 103 9.08 3.15 7.65
N LEU A 104 8.38 3.73 6.67
CA LEU A 104 7.02 3.36 6.31
C LEU A 104 6.96 1.98 5.64
N ARG A 105 7.92 1.66 4.76
CA ARG A 105 8.03 0.33 4.14
C ARG A 105 8.34 -0.75 5.17
N ASP A 106 9.24 -0.46 6.11
CA ASP A 106 9.56 -1.40 7.19
C ASP A 106 8.36 -1.64 8.11
N LEU A 107 7.60 -0.58 8.41
CA LEU A 107 6.37 -0.69 9.20
C LEU A 107 5.28 -1.48 8.47
N GLU A 108 5.10 -1.23 7.17
CA GLU A 108 4.17 -1.98 6.32
C GLU A 108 4.51 -3.46 6.33
N ALA A 109 5.79 -3.82 6.12
CA ALA A 109 6.25 -5.20 6.12
C ALA A 109 6.04 -5.90 7.46
N ARG A 110 6.19 -5.19 8.59
CA ARG A 110 5.86 -5.73 9.92
C ARG A 110 4.36 -5.94 10.08
N CYS A 111 3.56 -4.94 9.69
CA CYS A 111 2.11 -4.99 9.82
C CYS A 111 1.44 -5.99 8.86
N ALA A 112 2.09 -6.35 7.74
CA ALA A 112 1.67 -7.42 6.84
C ALA A 112 1.61 -8.80 7.51
N ARG A 113 2.40 -9.03 8.57
CA ARG A 113 2.44 -10.31 9.30
C ARG A 113 1.26 -10.50 10.26
N SER A 114 0.42 -9.48 10.44
CA SER A 114 -0.70 -9.47 11.37
C SER A 114 -2.04 -9.51 10.62
N PRO A 115 -3.04 -10.32 11.06
CA PRO A 115 -4.34 -10.45 10.38
C PRO A 115 -5.12 -9.15 10.16
N ARG A 116 -4.88 -8.12 10.98
CA ARG A 116 -5.48 -6.78 10.87
C ARG A 116 -4.45 -5.66 10.72
N GLY A 117 -3.17 -5.99 10.61
CA GLY A 117 -2.09 -5.00 10.66
C GLY A 117 -2.10 -4.05 9.46
N LEU A 118 -2.31 -4.57 8.24
CA LEU A 118 -2.40 -3.73 7.04
C LEU A 118 -3.60 -2.78 7.09
N THR A 119 -4.73 -3.21 7.63
CA THR A 119 -5.91 -2.35 7.78
C THR A 119 -5.63 -1.15 8.69
N ILE A 120 -4.87 -1.38 9.76
CA ILE A 120 -4.52 -0.35 10.76
C ILE A 120 -3.41 0.56 10.24
N TYR A 121 -2.41 0.00 9.56
CA TYR A 121 -1.42 0.78 8.83
C TYR A 121 -2.08 1.69 7.77
N ALA A 122 -3.02 1.16 6.99
CA ALA A 122 -3.77 1.98 6.03
C ALA A 122 -4.62 3.06 6.72
N ALA A 123 -5.20 2.77 7.89
CA ALA A 123 -5.91 3.77 8.68
C ALA A 123 -4.97 4.90 9.15
N LEU A 124 -3.76 4.58 9.61
CA LEU A 124 -2.74 5.56 9.96
C LEU A 124 -2.41 6.49 8.78
N LEU A 125 -2.22 5.92 7.57
CA LEU A 125 -1.94 6.73 6.37
C LEU A 125 -3.10 7.65 6.00
N ARG A 126 -4.36 7.19 6.13
CA ARG A 126 -5.54 8.04 5.92
C ARG A 126 -5.59 9.18 6.92
N VAL A 127 -5.28 8.94 8.19
CA VAL A 127 -5.22 9.99 9.21
C VAL A 127 -4.16 11.03 8.85
N ARG A 128 -2.95 10.61 8.46
CA ARG A 128 -1.90 11.52 8.00
C ARG A 128 -2.39 12.42 6.86
N LEU A 129 -3.00 11.84 5.83
CA LEU A 129 -3.47 12.58 4.66
C LEU A 129 -4.61 13.56 5.02
N ALA A 130 -5.51 13.15 5.93
CA ALA A 130 -6.58 14.01 6.40
C ALA A 130 -6.05 15.23 7.17
N GLU A 131 -5.05 15.03 8.04
CA GLU A 131 -4.41 16.14 8.79
C GLU A 131 -3.64 17.08 7.85
N GLU A 132 -2.94 16.54 6.86
CA GLU A 132 -2.23 17.34 5.86
C GLU A 132 -3.19 18.25 5.07
N ALA A 133 -4.34 17.70 4.66
CA ALA A 133 -5.40 18.47 3.99
C ALA A 133 -6.01 19.54 4.91
N ALA A 134 -6.29 19.18 6.17
CA ALA A 134 -6.82 20.13 7.16
C ALA A 134 -5.86 21.28 7.44
N ILE A 135 -4.55 21.04 7.46
CA ILE A 135 -3.54 22.10 7.60
C ILE A 135 -3.53 23.02 6.38
N ALA A 136 -3.65 22.47 5.17
CA ALA A 136 -3.75 23.27 3.96
C ALA A 136 -4.98 24.20 3.99
N GLU A 137 -6.14 23.68 4.39
CA GLU A 137 -7.37 24.44 4.53
C GLU A 137 -7.24 25.54 5.58
N ARG A 138 -6.71 25.21 6.77
CA ARG A 138 -6.45 26.18 7.84
C ARG A 138 -5.52 27.30 7.39
N ALA A 139 -4.48 26.99 6.62
CA ALA A 139 -3.57 28.00 6.08
C ALA A 139 -4.32 29.00 5.19
N THR A 140 -5.24 28.51 4.36
CA THR A 140 -6.03 29.35 3.44
C THR A 140 -7.13 30.16 4.14
N GLU A 141 -7.78 29.60 5.15
CA GLU A 141 -8.92 30.24 5.81
C GLU A 141 -8.52 31.11 7.00
N LEU A 142 -7.68 30.58 7.90
CA LEU A 142 -7.31 31.25 9.15
C LEU A 142 -6.09 32.15 8.98
N GLY A 143 -5.20 31.87 8.02
CA GLY A 143 -4.00 32.67 7.77
C GLY A 143 -4.31 34.16 7.55
N PRO A 144 -5.22 34.52 6.62
CA PRO A 144 -5.61 35.92 6.40
C PRO A 144 -6.23 36.57 7.63
N MET A 145 -7.11 35.85 8.35
CA MET A 145 -7.77 36.37 9.56
C MET A 145 -6.77 36.66 10.68
N GLN A 146 -5.77 35.81 10.86
CA GLN A 146 -4.68 36.02 11.83
C GLN A 146 -3.79 37.19 11.41
N GLY A 147 -3.50 37.34 10.11
CA GLY A 147 -2.79 38.51 9.58
C GLY A 147 -3.55 39.82 9.77
N ASP A 148 -4.87 39.80 9.63
CA ASP A 148 -5.74 40.95 9.92
C ASP A 148 -5.74 41.29 11.41
N LEU A 149 -5.86 40.29 12.29
CA LEU A 149 -5.80 40.46 13.74
C LEU A 149 -4.45 41.03 14.19
N ALA A 150 -3.34 40.48 13.70
CA ALA A 150 -1.99 40.95 14.03
C ALA A 150 -1.80 42.42 13.60
N ARG A 151 -2.29 42.80 12.42
CA ARG A 151 -2.27 44.20 11.94
C ARG A 151 -3.16 45.12 12.78
N ALA A 152 -4.30 44.63 13.26
CA ALA A 152 -5.20 45.39 14.13
C ALA A 152 -4.59 45.62 15.52
N LEU A 153 -3.88 44.63 16.07
CA LEU A 153 -3.21 44.73 17.38
C LEU A 153 -1.91 45.55 17.36
N ALA A 154 -1.31 45.76 16.19
CA ALA A 154 -0.08 46.55 16.02
C ALA A 154 -0.32 48.07 15.86
N ARG A 155 -1.58 48.51 15.94
CA ARG A 155 -1.99 49.92 15.91
C ARG A 155 -2.40 50.39 17.30
#